data_AF-A0AAD5T9L8-F1
#
_entry.id   AF-A0AAD5T9L8-F1
#
_cell.length_a   1.000
_cell.length_b   1.000
_cell.length_c   1.000
_cell.angle_alpha   90.00
_cell.angle_beta   90.00
_cell.angle_gamma   90.00
#
_symmetry.space_group_name_H-M   'P 1'
#
loop_
_entity.id
_entity.type
_entity.pdbx_description
1 polymer ?
#
loop_
_entity_poly.entity_id
_entity_poly.type
_entity_poly.pdbx_seq_one_letter_code
_entity_poly.pdbx_strand_id
1 'polypeptide(L)'
;MAVSTVFFISSGLEALAVLLAQVCSYFDFSQPHCLFVFSLCRKIVPVVRPQDIAKRGDGVITVDTTAEIPLSTSKLITGRGTAFTQSLTPRAVFSFSGGHQLEVVKIISDTEAVVKNLPESAIAILAANDSAGVSYKVIPHVDQGDMFSSVIERLDSGNCVGIFPEGGSHDRTDFLPMKAGGAIMALAAMAQNEYLNVQIVPAGLNYFNAHKWRSRAVVEFGDPIQITKEQVQGYRAGGEAKRRAISEVLELIKNGLRTVTVTTKDYDSLMLIQAARRLYRPIHMKLTIDETMYLNRRFAEIFNKYADDPLVKEVVEHVAAYNRLLKSYGIQDHQVMTTSFGRRVAAGKFALRVGEAILLFAFAAPGALLHAPIALLAKKISEQKAAQALRESSVKIEGRDVIATWKVLVSCVVAPLLYFLYSVIFFTYLVITSGFTLRQCFLSTLVFVVVAVIFGIAAMRASEVGVDLIKSLRPLYLSVFADTDNLRRVRAQLAAEINNTISVVGPRLYPSQEEFDKSRIIRQEDFALGEKLIEQMNKNKSKFPSWDEDENDGEHVKN
;
A
#
# COMPACT_ATOMS: atom_id res chain seq x y z
N MET A 1 -2.05 -1.90 -4.37
CA MET A 1 -2.53 -1.29 -3.11
C MET A 1 -2.10 0.16 -3.20
N ALA A 2 -3.04 1.07 -3.34
CA ALA A 2 -2.76 2.49 -3.29
C ALA A 2 -3.00 2.95 -1.86
N VAL A 3 -2.01 3.60 -1.26
CA VAL A 3 -2.20 4.32 0.00
C VAL A 3 -2.12 5.80 -0.36
N SER A 4 -3.07 6.60 0.10
CA SER A 4 -3.04 8.04 -0.13
C SER A 4 -2.67 8.79 1.12
N THR A 5 -1.79 9.77 0.95
CA THR A 5 -1.33 10.70 2.00
C THR A 5 -1.50 12.11 1.51
N VAL A 6 -1.71 13.03 2.43
CA VAL A 6 -1.78 14.46 2.14
C VAL A 6 -0.74 15.15 3.01
N PHE A 7 0.05 16.03 2.40
CA PHE A 7 1.02 16.84 3.10
C PHE A 7 0.51 18.27 3.22
N PHE A 8 0.54 18.81 4.42
CA PHE A 8 0.21 20.20 4.73
C PHE A 8 1.52 20.95 4.95
N ILE A 9 1.76 21.97 4.14
CA ILE A 9 3.05 22.65 4.06
C ILE A 9 2.82 24.16 4.22
N SER A 10 3.58 24.80 5.12
CA SER A 10 3.49 26.25 5.39
C SER A 10 4.66 27.07 4.83
N SER A 11 5.73 26.43 4.33
CA SER A 11 6.90 27.06 3.70
C SER A 11 7.19 26.40 2.33
N GLY A 12 7.92 27.04 1.42
CA GLY A 12 8.04 26.62 0.01
C GLY A 12 8.52 25.18 -0.26
N LEU A 13 8.62 24.80 -1.54
CA LEU A 13 8.98 23.45 -2.05
C LEU A 13 10.22 22.78 -1.41
N GLU A 14 11.10 23.54 -0.76
CA GLU A 14 12.24 23.02 0.02
C GLU A 14 11.83 22.15 1.21
N ALA A 15 10.74 22.47 1.91
CA ALA A 15 10.21 21.64 3.00
C ALA A 15 9.66 20.30 2.48
N LEU A 16 9.10 20.29 1.27
CA LEU A 16 8.71 19.07 0.57
C LEU A 16 9.94 18.21 0.25
N ALA A 17 11.06 18.80 -0.18
CA ALA A 17 12.31 18.09 -0.47
C ALA A 17 12.93 17.41 0.76
N VAL A 18 12.87 18.05 1.94
CA VAL A 18 13.35 17.46 3.21
C VAL A 18 12.44 16.32 3.67
N LEU A 19 11.12 16.47 3.49
CA LEU A 19 10.15 15.43 3.79
C LEU A 19 10.26 14.26 2.80
N LEU A 20 10.48 14.54 1.52
CA LEU A 20 10.79 13.58 0.46
C LEU A 20 12.03 12.76 0.82
N ALA A 21 13.11 13.42 1.24
CA ALA A 21 14.31 12.73 1.71
C ALA A 21 14.01 11.84 2.93
N GLN A 22 13.18 12.28 3.88
CA GLN A 22 12.80 11.50 5.06
C GLN A 22 11.87 10.32 4.74
N VAL A 23 10.90 10.48 3.83
CA VAL A 23 10.00 9.42 3.37
C VAL A 23 10.75 8.42 2.49
N CYS A 24 11.62 8.87 1.59
CA CYS A 24 12.49 7.98 0.81
C CYS A 24 13.47 7.21 1.72
N SER A 25 14.04 7.85 2.74
CA SER A 25 14.85 7.18 3.77
C SER A 25 14.05 6.18 4.62
N TYR A 26 12.72 6.35 4.73
CA TYR A 26 11.83 5.40 5.39
C TYR A 26 11.68 4.08 4.60
N PHE A 27 11.85 4.14 3.27
CA PHE A 27 11.73 2.99 2.37
C PHE A 27 13.08 2.43 1.89
N ASP A 28 14.16 3.20 2.02
CA ASP A 28 15.51 2.77 1.70
C ASP A 28 16.23 2.19 2.93
N PHE A 29 16.07 0.88 3.14
CA PHE A 29 16.74 0.12 4.21
C PHE A 29 18.25 -0.12 3.95
N SER A 30 18.86 0.52 2.95
CA SER A 30 20.29 0.35 2.66
C SER A 30 21.22 1.08 3.63
N GLN A 31 20.71 2.00 4.46
CA GLN A 31 21.49 2.79 5.41
C GLN A 31 21.33 2.27 6.87
N PRO A 32 22.42 1.89 7.57
CA PRO A 32 22.37 1.23 8.87
C PRO A 32 22.35 2.24 10.03
N HIS A 33 21.27 3.00 10.19
CA HIS A 33 21.20 3.99 11.27
C HIS A 33 20.02 3.75 12.21
N CYS A 34 20.23 2.94 13.26
CA CYS A 34 19.36 2.84 14.44
C CYS A 34 19.08 4.22 15.10
N LEU A 35 19.98 5.21 14.90
CA LEU A 35 19.79 6.59 15.37
C LEU A 35 18.63 7.33 14.66
N PHE A 36 18.26 6.93 13.45
CA PHE A 36 17.22 7.60 12.65
C PHE A 36 15.82 7.34 13.22
N VAL A 37 15.54 6.13 13.72
CA VAL A 37 14.26 5.74 14.35
C VAL A 37 14.02 6.56 15.62
N PHE A 38 15.05 6.79 16.44
CA PHE A 38 14.96 7.63 17.65
C PHE A 38 14.75 9.12 17.35
N SER A 39 15.34 9.63 16.26
CA SER A 39 15.09 10.99 15.76
C SER A 39 13.65 11.16 15.26
N LEU A 40 13.09 10.12 14.62
CA LEU A 40 11.70 10.10 14.15
C LEU A 40 10.70 10.18 15.31
N CYS A 41 10.91 9.42 16.39
CA CYS A 41 10.02 9.42 17.55
C CYS A 41 9.86 10.80 18.21
N ARG A 42 10.83 11.71 18.05
CA ARG A 42 10.78 13.07 18.59
C ARG A 42 9.94 14.06 17.76
N LYS A 43 9.55 13.72 16.53
CA LYS A 43 8.80 14.61 15.62
C LYS A 43 7.35 14.15 15.36
N ILE A 44 6.90 13.08 16.01
CA ILE A 44 5.55 12.54 15.86
C ILE A 44 4.59 13.26 16.81
N VAL A 45 3.49 13.81 16.27
CA VAL A 45 2.37 14.26 17.09
C VAL A 45 1.59 13.01 17.53
N PRO A 46 1.51 12.69 18.84
CA PRO A 46 0.78 11.52 19.31
C PRO A 46 -0.72 11.70 19.06
N VAL A 47 -1.34 10.69 18.46
CA VAL A 47 -2.79 10.67 18.21
C VAL A 47 -3.38 9.44 18.90
N VAL A 48 -4.26 9.68 19.88
CA VAL A 48 -5.05 8.63 20.51
C VAL A 48 -6.35 8.48 19.75
N ARG A 49 -6.59 7.32 19.13
CA ARG A 49 -7.89 7.04 18.52
C ARG A 49 -8.84 6.53 19.61
N PRO A 50 -10.09 7.05 19.69
CA PRO A 50 -11.07 6.56 20.67
C PRO A 50 -11.28 5.04 20.60
N GLN A 51 -11.17 4.46 19.40
CA GLN A 51 -11.31 3.02 19.17
C GLN A 51 -10.20 2.19 19.84
N ASP A 52 -8.99 2.73 20.00
CA ASP A 52 -7.84 2.00 20.57
C ASP A 52 -7.94 1.88 22.10
N ILE A 53 -8.70 2.78 22.74
CA ILE A 53 -8.95 2.79 24.20
C ILE A 53 -10.32 2.21 24.56
N ALA A 54 -11.01 1.61 23.59
CA ALA A 54 -12.32 1.01 23.80
C ALA A 54 -12.23 -0.15 24.80
N LYS A 55 -13.00 -0.07 25.89
CA LYS A 55 -13.07 -1.11 26.91
C LYS A 55 -14.33 -1.93 26.74
N ARG A 56 -14.28 -3.21 27.11
CA ARG A 56 -15.49 -4.03 27.22
C ARG A 56 -16.35 -3.45 28.34
N GLY A 57 -17.63 -3.22 28.05
CA GLY A 57 -18.59 -2.78 29.06
C GLY A 57 -18.95 -3.93 29.98
N ASP A 58 -19.21 -3.61 31.25
CA ASP A 58 -19.71 -4.56 32.23
C ASP A 58 -21.21 -4.78 32.00
N GLY A 59 -21.66 -6.03 32.08
CA GLY A 59 -23.06 -6.39 31.88
C GLY A 59 -23.52 -6.35 30.41
N VAL A 60 -24.81 -6.11 30.23
CA VAL A 60 -25.48 -6.08 28.93
C VAL A 60 -26.43 -4.89 28.82
N ILE A 61 -26.64 -4.40 27.60
CA ILE A 61 -27.59 -3.31 27.31
C ILE A 61 -28.83 -3.81 26.59
N THR A 62 -29.95 -3.16 26.90
CA THR A 62 -31.29 -3.34 26.33
C THR A 62 -31.90 -1.98 26.07
N VAL A 63 -32.99 -1.93 25.30
CA VAL A 63 -33.73 -0.69 25.03
C VAL A 63 -35.11 -0.85 25.62
N ASP A 64 -35.49 0.10 26.48
CA ASP A 64 -36.87 0.16 26.94
C ASP A 64 -37.71 0.87 25.88
N THR A 65 -38.59 0.12 25.22
CA THR A 65 -39.53 0.63 24.22
C THR A 65 -40.76 1.30 24.84
N THR A 66 -40.93 1.28 26.16
CA THR A 66 -42.12 1.79 26.85
C THR A 66 -41.97 3.20 27.42
N ALA A 67 -40.74 3.72 27.55
CA ALA A 67 -40.47 5.06 28.08
C ALA A 67 -40.50 6.13 26.97
N GLU A 68 -41.60 6.88 26.86
CA GLU A 68 -41.67 8.09 26.04
C GLU A 68 -40.85 9.22 26.69
N ILE A 69 -39.62 9.41 26.22
CA ILE A 69 -38.82 10.61 26.55
C ILE A 69 -39.24 11.75 25.59
N PRO A 70 -39.46 12.99 26.05
CA PRO A 70 -40.05 14.09 25.23
C PRO A 70 -39.20 14.64 24.07
N LEU A 71 -38.12 13.98 23.64
CA LEU A 71 -37.36 14.38 22.47
C LEU A 71 -37.35 13.23 21.46
N SER A 72 -37.96 13.43 20.31
CA SER A 72 -38.15 12.49 19.19
C SER A 72 -36.88 11.81 18.63
N THR A 73 -35.69 12.08 19.20
CA THR A 73 -34.38 11.55 18.77
C THR A 73 -33.53 10.96 19.90
N SER A 74 -33.98 11.01 21.15
CA SER A 74 -33.23 10.53 22.32
C SER A 74 -34.01 9.40 23.01
N LYS A 75 -33.42 8.20 23.10
CA LYS A 75 -34.06 7.04 23.76
C LYS A 75 -33.25 6.56 24.96
N LEU A 76 -33.96 5.97 25.92
CA LEU A 76 -33.37 5.39 27.13
C LEU A 76 -32.75 4.03 26.80
N ILE A 77 -31.48 3.85 27.15
CA ILE A 77 -30.83 2.54 27.20
C ILE A 77 -30.84 2.09 28.66
N THR A 78 -31.31 0.86 28.86
CA THR A 78 -31.29 0.18 30.14
C THR A 78 -30.18 -0.86 30.15
N GLY A 79 -29.46 -0.95 31.26
CA GLY A 79 -28.36 -1.88 31.47
C GLY A 79 -28.72 -2.91 32.54
N ARG A 80 -28.34 -4.18 32.34
CA ARG A 80 -28.41 -5.23 33.36
C ARG A 80 -26.99 -5.62 33.79
N GLY A 81 -26.71 -5.50 35.09
CA GLY A 81 -25.38 -5.74 35.65
C GLY A 81 -24.34 -4.71 35.20
N THR A 82 -24.78 -3.49 34.90
CA THR A 82 -23.94 -2.38 34.45
C THR A 82 -23.63 -1.43 35.61
N ALA A 83 -22.50 -0.71 35.52
CA ALA A 83 -22.12 0.37 36.43
C ALA A 83 -21.82 1.64 35.62
N PHE A 84 -22.85 2.20 34.98
CA PHE A 84 -22.69 3.32 34.04
C PHE A 84 -22.07 4.58 34.66
N THR A 85 -22.28 4.87 35.94
CA THR A 85 -21.70 6.07 36.56
C THR A 85 -20.18 5.98 36.72
N GLN A 86 -19.64 4.77 36.87
CA GLN A 86 -18.20 4.54 36.99
C GLN A 86 -17.53 4.24 35.64
N SER A 87 -18.27 3.63 34.72
CA SER A 87 -17.72 3.15 33.44
C SER A 87 -17.87 4.13 32.28
N LEU A 88 -18.80 5.10 32.35
CA LEU A 88 -19.06 6.05 31.28
C LEU A 88 -18.56 7.45 31.62
N THR A 89 -17.94 8.08 30.63
CA THR A 89 -17.71 9.53 30.63
C THR A 89 -18.79 10.23 29.79
N PRO A 90 -19.12 11.50 30.07
CA PRO A 90 -20.01 12.27 29.20
C PRO A 90 -19.52 12.23 27.75
N ARG A 91 -20.44 12.02 26.79
CA ARG A 91 -20.15 11.83 25.36
C ARG A 91 -19.38 10.56 24.99
N ALA A 92 -19.29 9.58 25.91
CA ALA A 92 -18.83 8.25 25.55
C ALA A 92 -19.77 7.62 24.50
N VAL A 93 -19.25 6.66 23.73
CA VAL A 93 -19.99 5.98 22.67
C VAL A 93 -20.10 4.50 23.00
N PHE A 94 -21.33 3.97 23.01
CA PHE A 94 -21.57 2.54 23.06
C PHE A 94 -21.37 1.92 21.69
N SER A 95 -20.62 0.83 21.61
CA SER A 95 -20.45 0.06 20.38
C SER A 95 -20.81 -1.41 20.58
N PHE A 96 -21.68 -1.94 19.72
CA PHE A 96 -22.20 -3.31 19.81
C PHE A 96 -22.44 -3.92 18.43
N SER A 97 -22.96 -5.16 18.41
CA SER A 97 -23.21 -5.98 17.22
C SER A 97 -23.85 -5.20 16.06
N GLY A 98 -23.37 -5.44 14.84
CA GLY A 98 -23.82 -4.71 13.63
C GLY A 98 -23.03 -3.43 13.33
N GLY A 99 -22.00 -3.11 14.12
CA GLY A 99 -21.15 -1.92 13.89
C GLY A 99 -21.82 -0.61 14.32
N HIS A 100 -22.91 -0.70 15.09
CA HIS A 100 -23.62 0.47 15.59
C HIS A 100 -22.81 1.18 16.69
N GLN A 101 -22.85 2.51 16.66
CA GLN A 101 -22.20 3.40 17.60
C GLN A 101 -23.20 4.44 18.09
N LEU A 102 -23.43 4.50 19.41
CA LEU A 102 -24.42 5.38 20.03
C LEU A 102 -23.75 6.32 21.02
N GLU A 103 -23.84 7.62 20.77
CA GLU A 103 -23.27 8.65 21.66
C GLU A 103 -24.17 8.86 22.88
N VAL A 104 -23.58 8.77 24.08
CA VAL A 104 -24.25 9.03 25.37
C VAL A 104 -24.37 10.52 25.59
N VAL A 105 -25.61 11.00 25.69
CA VAL A 105 -25.94 12.40 25.97
C VAL A 105 -25.90 12.66 27.47
N LYS A 106 -26.56 11.79 28.25
CA LYS A 106 -26.71 11.96 29.69
C LYS A 106 -26.72 10.61 30.39
N ILE A 107 -26.01 10.51 31.50
CA ILE A 107 -26.03 9.36 32.39
C ILE A 107 -27.06 9.68 33.49
N ILE A 108 -28.06 8.81 33.68
CA ILE A 108 -29.11 8.98 34.69
C ILE A 108 -28.75 8.18 35.95
N SER A 109 -28.37 6.92 35.78
CA SER A 109 -28.00 6.00 36.87
C SER A 109 -27.02 4.94 36.40
N ASP A 110 -26.61 4.02 37.27
CA ASP A 110 -25.76 2.87 36.91
C ASP A 110 -26.38 1.92 35.87
N THR A 111 -27.69 1.98 35.70
CA THR A 111 -28.47 1.14 34.79
C THR A 111 -29.14 1.93 33.68
N GLU A 112 -29.10 3.26 33.68
CA GLU A 112 -29.84 4.09 32.72
C GLU A 112 -28.99 5.19 32.10
N ALA A 113 -28.95 5.22 30.77
CA ALA A 113 -28.27 6.25 30.00
C ALA A 113 -29.11 6.70 28.79
N VAL A 114 -29.11 8.00 28.52
CA VAL A 114 -29.77 8.59 27.34
C VAL A 114 -28.78 8.69 26.20
N VAL A 115 -29.16 8.16 25.04
CA VAL A 115 -28.33 8.21 23.83
C VAL A 115 -28.93 9.06 22.73
N LYS A 116 -28.06 9.57 21.87
CA LYS A 116 -28.41 10.40 20.71
C LYS A 116 -28.67 9.54 19.48
N ASN A 117 -29.76 9.80 18.77
CA ASN A 117 -30.10 9.23 17.46
C ASN A 117 -29.97 7.71 17.39
N LEU A 118 -30.97 7.00 17.92
CA LEU A 118 -31.02 5.53 17.87
C LEU A 118 -31.63 5.05 16.53
N PRO A 119 -30.85 4.47 15.60
CA PRO A 119 -31.38 4.00 14.32
C PRO A 119 -32.29 2.77 14.50
N GLU A 120 -33.27 2.59 13.63
CA GLU A 120 -34.24 1.48 13.69
C GLU A 120 -33.57 0.10 13.67
N SER A 121 -32.47 -0.06 12.94
CA SER A 121 -31.69 -1.30 12.89
C SER A 121 -31.06 -1.64 14.26
N ALA A 122 -30.62 -0.63 15.01
CA ALA A 122 -30.08 -0.83 16.36
C ALA A 122 -31.19 -1.21 17.33
N ILE A 123 -32.37 -0.61 17.20
CA ILE A 123 -33.56 -0.96 18.00
C ILE A 123 -33.93 -2.43 17.76
N ALA A 124 -33.97 -2.88 16.50
CA ALA A 124 -34.30 -4.26 16.17
C ALA A 124 -33.33 -5.26 16.84
N ILE A 125 -32.03 -4.96 16.86
CA ILE A 125 -31.02 -5.83 17.49
C ILE A 125 -31.17 -5.84 19.02
N LEU A 126 -31.41 -4.68 19.63
CA LEU A 126 -31.55 -4.54 21.08
C LEU A 126 -32.88 -5.15 21.57
N ALA A 127 -33.97 -4.98 20.82
CA ALA A 127 -35.29 -5.54 21.11
C ALA A 127 -35.37 -7.06 20.85
N ALA A 128 -34.72 -7.58 19.80
CA ALA A 128 -34.66 -9.02 19.54
C ALA A 128 -33.93 -9.80 20.64
N ASN A 129 -33.08 -9.12 21.42
CA ASN A 129 -32.31 -9.71 22.50
C ASN A 129 -32.74 -9.19 23.88
N ASP A 130 -33.96 -8.68 24.04
CA ASP A 130 -34.41 -8.04 25.29
C ASP A 130 -34.31 -8.96 26.54
N SER A 131 -34.46 -10.28 26.35
CA SER A 131 -34.30 -11.27 27.41
C SER A 131 -32.84 -11.57 27.77
N ALA A 132 -31.95 -11.62 26.78
CA ALA A 132 -30.54 -12.01 26.94
C ALA A 132 -29.58 -10.80 27.14
N GLY A 133 -30.01 -9.62 26.70
CA GLY A 133 -29.21 -8.40 26.59
C GLY A 133 -28.10 -8.49 25.53
N VAL A 134 -27.59 -7.32 25.10
CA VAL A 134 -26.50 -7.25 24.12
C VAL A 134 -25.21 -6.83 24.81
N SER A 135 -24.12 -7.59 24.57
CA SER A 135 -22.78 -7.19 25.02
C SER A 135 -22.30 -5.96 24.27
N TYR A 136 -21.68 -5.02 24.97
CA TYR A 136 -21.24 -3.75 24.41
C TYR A 136 -19.79 -3.41 24.78
N LYS A 137 -19.22 -2.47 24.03
CA LYS A 137 -17.95 -1.80 24.32
C LYS A 137 -18.21 -0.33 24.58
N VAL A 138 -17.49 0.24 25.53
CA VAL A 138 -17.50 1.67 25.82
C VAL A 138 -16.28 2.30 25.17
N ILE A 139 -16.53 3.27 24.30
CA ILE A 139 -15.53 4.11 23.66
C ILE A 139 -15.56 5.47 24.36
N PRO A 140 -14.59 5.81 25.22
CA PRO A 140 -14.60 7.09 25.92
C PRO A 140 -14.38 8.25 24.94
N HIS A 141 -14.92 9.43 25.28
CA HIS A 141 -14.64 10.65 24.54
C HIS A 141 -13.17 11.04 24.73
N VAL A 142 -12.45 11.22 23.62
CA VAL A 142 -11.09 11.75 23.61
C VAL A 142 -11.16 13.19 23.15
N ASP A 143 -10.70 14.12 23.98
CA ASP A 143 -10.48 15.48 23.55
C ASP A 143 -9.27 15.50 22.61
N GLN A 144 -9.49 15.97 21.39
CA GLN A 144 -8.45 16.07 20.37
C GLN A 144 -7.81 17.47 20.33
N GLY A 145 -8.22 18.39 21.22
CA GLY A 145 -7.75 19.77 21.28
C GLY A 145 -6.23 19.88 21.30
N ASP A 146 -5.55 19.14 22.18
CA ASP A 146 -4.08 19.18 22.30
C ASP A 146 -3.37 18.77 21.00
N MET A 147 -3.94 17.79 20.28
CA MET A 147 -3.43 17.33 19.00
C MET A 147 -3.61 18.41 17.92
N PHE A 148 -4.78 19.05 17.85
CA PHE A 148 -5.02 20.17 16.93
C PHE A 148 -4.07 21.34 17.22
N SER A 149 -3.90 21.72 18.48
CA SER A 149 -2.96 22.79 18.89
C SER A 149 -1.53 22.47 18.48
N SER A 150 -1.08 21.23 18.70
CA SER A 150 0.25 20.78 18.31
C SER A 150 0.45 20.85 16.79
N VAL A 151 -0.55 20.46 16.00
CA VAL A 151 -0.49 20.55 14.52
C VAL A 151 -0.39 22.00 14.07
N ILE A 152 -1.18 22.90 14.66
CA ILE A 152 -1.18 24.32 14.33
C ILE A 152 0.19 24.93 14.65
N GLU A 153 0.75 24.67 15.83
CA GLU A 153 2.08 25.16 16.23
C GLU A 153 3.16 24.69 15.25
N ARG A 154 3.08 23.44 14.76
CA ARG A 154 4.03 22.94 13.77
C ARG A 154 3.93 23.62 12.42
N LEU A 155 2.70 23.82 11.93
CA LEU A 155 2.47 24.56 10.70
C LEU A 155 2.95 26.01 10.85
N ASP A 156 2.68 26.65 11.98
CA ASP A 156 3.10 28.02 12.27
C ASP A 156 4.62 28.19 12.31
N SER A 157 5.32 27.19 12.87
CA SER A 157 6.78 27.12 12.91
C SER A 157 7.43 26.78 11.56
N GLY A 158 6.68 26.82 10.45
CA GLY A 158 7.19 26.55 9.10
C GLY A 158 7.37 25.06 8.76
N ASN A 159 6.92 24.13 9.60
CA ASN A 159 7.08 22.69 9.37
C ASN A 159 5.94 22.09 8.52
N CYS A 160 6.18 20.89 8.00
CA CYS A 160 5.20 20.11 7.25
C CYS A 160 4.51 19.06 8.14
N VAL A 161 3.23 18.79 7.88
CA VAL A 161 2.44 17.73 8.53
C VAL A 161 1.91 16.74 7.50
N GLY A 162 2.22 15.46 7.66
CA GLY A 162 1.69 14.38 6.81
C GLY A 162 0.48 13.70 7.45
N ILE A 163 -0.62 13.56 6.71
CA ILE A 163 -1.87 12.97 7.19
C ILE A 163 -2.36 11.91 6.20
N PHE A 164 -2.85 10.79 6.71
CA PHE A 164 -3.58 9.78 5.94
C PHE A 164 -5.09 10.02 6.12
N PRO A 165 -5.78 10.65 5.15
CA PRO A 165 -7.15 11.16 5.34
C PRO A 165 -8.22 10.07 5.54
N GLU A 166 -7.91 8.82 5.18
CA GLU A 166 -8.78 7.65 5.39
C GLU A 166 -8.79 7.20 6.86
N GLY A 167 -7.72 7.49 7.61
CA GLY A 167 -7.59 7.11 9.01
C GLY A 167 -7.44 5.61 9.28
N GLY A 168 -7.11 4.81 8.26
CA GLY A 168 -6.82 3.37 8.35
C GLY A 168 -6.23 2.84 7.04
N SER A 169 -5.59 1.66 7.10
CA SER A 169 -5.08 0.95 5.92
C SER A 169 -6.10 -0.08 5.41
N HIS A 170 -6.26 -0.18 4.08
CA HIS A 170 -7.15 -1.15 3.46
C HIS A 170 -6.64 -1.68 2.12
N ASP A 171 -7.16 -2.85 1.72
CA ASP A 171 -6.82 -3.52 0.45
C ASP A 171 -7.73 -3.10 -0.73
N ARG A 172 -8.67 -2.15 -0.54
CA ARG A 172 -9.59 -1.69 -1.60
C ARG A 172 -8.87 -0.90 -2.70
N THR A 173 -9.44 -0.92 -3.90
CA THR A 173 -8.95 -0.20 -5.10
C THR A 173 -9.49 1.23 -5.24
N ASP A 174 -10.41 1.63 -4.36
CA ASP A 174 -10.97 2.99 -4.27
C ASP A 174 -10.89 3.49 -2.83
N PHE A 175 -11.02 4.80 -2.66
CA PHE A 175 -10.90 5.49 -1.37
C PHE A 175 -12.08 5.19 -0.44
N LEU A 176 -11.78 5.09 0.86
CA LEU A 176 -12.83 5.18 1.88
C LEU A 176 -13.33 6.64 2.02
N PRO A 177 -14.54 6.86 2.56
CA PRO A 177 -15.01 8.19 2.91
C PRO A 177 -13.97 8.94 3.76
N MET A 178 -13.48 10.07 3.25
CA MET A 178 -12.41 10.83 3.88
C MET A 178 -12.90 11.52 5.16
N LYS A 179 -12.06 11.53 6.19
CA LYS A 179 -12.35 12.25 7.43
C LYS A 179 -12.02 13.73 7.24
N ALA A 180 -12.89 14.60 7.76
CA ALA A 180 -12.72 16.05 7.68
C ALA A 180 -11.54 16.62 8.51
N GLY A 181 -10.89 15.80 9.34
CA GLY A 181 -9.84 16.25 10.27
C GLY A 181 -8.72 17.04 9.61
N GLY A 182 -8.21 16.60 8.46
CA GLY A 182 -7.16 17.32 7.73
C GLY A 182 -7.61 18.71 7.23
N ALA A 183 -8.81 18.81 6.68
CA ALA A 183 -9.39 20.09 6.25
C ALA A 183 -9.58 21.05 7.45
N ILE A 184 -10.04 20.52 8.59
CA ILE A 184 -10.21 21.30 9.81
C ILE A 184 -8.86 21.83 10.32
N MET A 185 -7.81 21.01 10.34
CA MET A 185 -6.48 21.44 10.80
C MET A 185 -5.93 22.61 9.99
N ALA A 186 -6.02 22.52 8.66
CA ALA A 186 -5.49 23.57 7.79
C ALA A 186 -6.30 24.87 7.89
N LEU A 187 -7.63 24.78 7.87
CA LEU A 187 -8.51 25.94 8.06
C LEU A 187 -8.34 26.57 9.45
N ALA A 188 -8.19 25.76 10.50
CA ALA A 188 -7.97 26.26 11.86
C ALA A 188 -6.62 27.00 11.99
N ALA A 189 -5.54 26.46 11.39
CA ALA A 189 -4.23 27.09 11.42
C ALA A 189 -4.25 28.48 10.74
N MET A 190 -4.84 28.58 9.55
CA MET A 190 -4.96 29.86 8.83
C MET A 190 -5.99 30.80 9.47
N ALA A 191 -7.01 30.27 10.15
CA ALA A 191 -7.95 31.08 10.89
C ALA A 191 -7.34 31.70 12.15
N GLN A 192 -6.37 31.05 12.79
CA GLN A 192 -5.64 31.58 13.94
C GLN A 192 -4.52 32.54 13.53
N ASN A 193 -3.81 32.24 12.43
CA ASN A 193 -2.65 33.01 11.97
C ASN A 193 -2.88 33.53 10.53
N GLU A 194 -3.22 34.82 10.38
CA GLU A 194 -3.57 35.41 9.07
C GLU A 194 -2.42 35.50 8.07
N TYR A 195 -1.17 35.48 8.55
CA TYR A 195 0.02 35.46 7.70
C TYR A 195 0.32 34.06 7.16
N LEU A 196 -0.27 33.01 7.74
CA LEU A 196 0.00 31.63 7.38
C LEU A 196 -0.69 31.28 6.07
N ASN A 197 0.07 30.77 5.10
CA ASN A 197 -0.49 30.24 3.85
C ASN A 197 -0.23 28.73 3.76
N VAL A 198 -1.15 27.92 4.28
CA VAL A 198 -1.03 26.47 4.24
C VAL A 198 -1.42 25.94 2.86
N GLN A 199 -0.49 25.24 2.23
CA GLN A 199 -0.72 24.50 1.00
C GLN A 199 -0.95 23.02 1.29
N ILE A 200 -1.89 22.42 0.57
CA ILE A 200 -2.20 21.01 0.70
C ILE A 200 -1.69 20.27 -0.53
N VAL A 201 -0.70 19.41 -0.37
CA VAL A 201 -0.11 18.61 -1.44
C VAL A 201 -0.65 17.18 -1.38
N PRO A 202 -1.47 16.75 -2.35
CA PRO A 202 -1.91 15.36 -2.43
C PRO A 202 -0.74 14.45 -2.84
N ALA A 203 -0.58 13.32 -2.16
CA ALA A 203 0.45 12.35 -2.43
C ALA A 203 -0.12 10.92 -2.55
N GLY A 204 0.10 10.28 -3.70
CA GLY A 204 -0.29 8.91 -3.97
C GLY A 204 0.87 7.95 -3.77
N LEU A 205 0.72 6.92 -2.93
CA LEU A 205 1.68 5.84 -2.77
C LEU A 205 1.17 4.59 -3.50
N ASN A 206 1.78 4.29 -4.63
CA ASN A 206 1.43 3.16 -5.48
C ASN A 206 2.42 2.01 -5.29
N TYR A 207 1.98 0.95 -4.58
CA TYR A 207 2.79 -0.27 -4.38
C TYR A 207 2.53 -1.28 -5.50
N PHE A 208 3.60 -1.79 -6.12
CA PHE A 208 3.49 -2.86 -7.11
C PHE A 208 3.09 -4.20 -6.46
N ASN A 209 3.74 -4.60 -5.37
CA ASN A 209 3.45 -5.80 -4.60
C ASN A 209 3.57 -5.53 -3.08
N ALA A 210 2.58 -4.88 -2.47
CA ALA A 210 2.63 -4.45 -1.06
C ALA A 210 2.91 -5.59 -0.05
N HIS A 211 2.55 -6.83 -0.37
CA HIS A 211 2.74 -8.01 0.49
C HIS A 211 4.10 -8.69 0.32
N LYS A 212 4.92 -8.26 -0.65
CA LYS A 212 6.24 -8.82 -0.94
C LYS A 212 7.34 -7.89 -0.45
N TRP A 213 8.34 -8.47 0.21
CA TRP A 213 9.53 -7.76 0.63
C TRP A 213 10.25 -7.15 -0.56
N ARG A 214 10.79 -5.94 -0.37
CA ARG A 214 11.59 -5.20 -1.38
C ARG A 214 10.86 -5.01 -2.71
N SER A 215 9.53 -4.96 -2.67
CA SER A 215 8.74 -4.49 -3.81
C SER A 215 9.04 -3.03 -4.07
N ARG A 216 9.06 -2.65 -5.35
CA ARG A 216 9.03 -1.25 -5.76
C ARG A 216 7.74 -0.58 -5.25
N ALA A 217 7.87 0.71 -4.95
CA ALA A 217 6.77 1.63 -4.69
C ALA A 217 7.05 2.94 -5.45
N VAL A 218 6.00 3.62 -5.90
CA VAL A 218 6.09 4.95 -6.51
C VAL A 218 5.33 5.90 -5.61
N VAL A 219 5.93 7.06 -5.33
CA VAL A 219 5.27 8.16 -4.62
C VAL A 219 5.08 9.28 -5.62
N GLU A 220 3.85 9.71 -5.82
CA GLU A 220 3.49 10.76 -6.76
C GLU A 220 2.90 11.93 -6.01
N PHE A 221 3.35 13.14 -6.34
CA PHE A 221 2.85 14.38 -5.75
C PHE A 221 2.01 15.10 -6.79
N GLY A 222 0.80 15.51 -6.40
CA GLY A 222 -0.07 16.31 -7.24
C GLY A 222 0.16 17.79 -6.98
N ASP A 223 -0.55 18.62 -7.74
CA ASP A 223 -0.42 20.06 -7.64
C ASP A 223 -0.83 20.58 -6.25
N PRO A 224 -0.08 21.53 -5.66
CA PRO A 224 -0.45 22.12 -4.38
C PRO A 224 -1.82 22.82 -4.44
N ILE A 225 -2.72 22.42 -3.55
CA ILE A 225 -4.04 23.02 -3.39
C ILE A 225 -3.90 24.20 -2.42
N GLN A 226 -4.27 25.39 -2.89
CA GLN A 226 -4.32 26.61 -2.07
C GLN A 226 -5.68 26.70 -1.37
N ILE A 227 -5.66 27.06 -0.07
CA ILE A 227 -6.88 27.39 0.66
C ILE A 227 -7.19 28.87 0.46
N THR A 228 -8.41 29.19 0.04
CA THR A 228 -8.77 30.60 -0.24
C THR A 228 -9.11 31.35 1.04
N LYS A 229 -8.99 32.69 1.00
CA LYS A 229 -9.37 33.55 2.12
C LYS A 229 -10.87 33.45 2.41
N GLU A 230 -11.72 33.26 1.41
CA GLU A 230 -13.17 33.07 1.64
C GLU A 230 -13.46 31.81 2.46
N GLN A 231 -12.74 30.70 2.18
CA GLN A 231 -12.90 29.45 2.92
C GLN A 231 -12.50 29.63 4.40
N VAL A 232 -11.41 30.36 4.67
CA VAL A 232 -10.98 30.68 6.04
C VAL A 232 -12.00 31.57 6.76
N GLN A 233 -12.55 32.58 6.07
CA GLN A 233 -13.60 33.45 6.63
C GLN A 233 -14.89 32.66 6.92
N GLY A 234 -15.30 31.78 6.01
CA GLY A 234 -16.43 30.87 6.23
C GLY A 234 -16.23 29.97 7.45
N TYR A 235 -15.00 29.47 7.64
CA TYR A 235 -14.64 28.70 8.84
C TYR A 235 -14.76 29.53 10.14
N ARG A 236 -14.30 30.79 10.13
CA ARG A 236 -14.40 31.72 11.28
C ARG A 236 -15.83 32.11 11.61
N ALA A 237 -16.68 32.31 10.60
CA ALA A 237 -18.08 32.72 10.78
C ALA A 237 -18.94 31.69 11.56
N GLY A 238 -18.50 30.43 11.62
CA GLY A 238 -19.18 29.38 12.37
C GLY A 238 -20.45 28.87 11.67
N GLY A 239 -21.22 28.05 12.39
CA GLY A 239 -22.51 27.52 11.92
C GLY A 239 -22.44 26.77 10.58
N GLU A 240 -23.39 27.07 9.69
CA GLU A 240 -23.49 26.48 8.34
C GLU A 240 -22.32 26.89 7.44
N ALA A 241 -21.83 28.14 7.55
CA ALA A 241 -20.70 28.62 6.75
C ALA A 241 -19.42 27.82 7.02
N LYS A 242 -19.18 27.47 8.30
CA LYS A 242 -18.05 26.63 8.70
C LYS A 242 -18.13 25.22 8.11
N ARG A 243 -19.32 24.61 8.13
CA ARG A 243 -19.53 23.26 7.55
C ARG A 243 -19.27 23.28 6.05
N ARG A 244 -19.79 24.29 5.35
CA ARG A 244 -19.59 24.45 3.91
C ARG A 244 -18.12 24.59 3.55
N ALA A 245 -17.37 25.46 4.22
CA ALA A 245 -15.94 25.65 3.98
C ALA A 245 -15.14 24.35 4.20
N ILE A 246 -15.44 23.60 5.25
CA ILE A 246 -14.79 22.29 5.51
C ILE A 246 -15.11 21.30 4.39
N SER A 247 -16.37 21.21 3.96
CA SER A 247 -16.79 20.32 2.89
C SER A 247 -16.13 20.66 1.54
N GLU A 248 -16.01 21.95 1.21
CA GLU A 248 -15.33 22.40 -0.01
C GLU A 248 -13.86 22.01 -0.02
N VAL A 249 -13.12 22.30 1.06
CA VAL A 249 -11.70 21.91 1.18
C VAL A 249 -11.55 20.39 1.14
N LEU A 250 -12.44 19.64 1.79
CA LEU A 250 -12.40 18.18 1.78
C LEU A 250 -12.59 17.60 0.37
N GLU A 251 -13.52 18.15 -0.42
CA GLU A 251 -13.71 17.74 -1.82
C GLU A 251 -12.52 18.14 -2.70
N LEU A 252 -11.88 19.30 -2.47
CA LEU A 252 -10.63 19.65 -3.15
C LEU A 252 -9.52 18.64 -2.89
N ILE A 253 -9.31 18.26 -1.62
CA ILE A 253 -8.33 17.24 -1.21
C ILE A 253 -8.63 15.90 -1.90
N LYS A 254 -9.90 15.48 -1.88
CA LYS A 254 -10.33 14.21 -2.49
C LYS A 254 -10.10 14.20 -3.99
N ASN A 255 -10.40 15.29 -4.69
CA ASN A 255 -10.14 15.43 -6.11
C ASN A 255 -8.64 15.41 -6.41
N GLY A 256 -7.83 16.12 -5.63
CA GLY A 256 -6.37 16.08 -5.74
C GLY A 256 -5.78 14.69 -5.51
N LEU A 257 -6.30 13.93 -4.55
CA LEU A 257 -5.84 12.55 -4.32
C LEU A 257 -6.23 11.58 -5.43
N ARG A 258 -7.38 11.80 -6.08
CA ARG A 258 -7.79 11.04 -7.27
C ARG A 258 -6.87 11.29 -8.46
N THR A 259 -6.27 12.48 -8.61
CA THR A 259 -5.34 12.72 -9.72
C THR A 259 -4.04 11.96 -9.55
N VAL A 260 -3.63 11.66 -8.30
CA VAL A 260 -2.38 10.94 -7.99
C VAL A 260 -2.54 9.45 -7.70
N THR A 261 -3.77 8.93 -7.80
CA THR A 261 -4.07 7.54 -7.46
C THR A 261 -4.82 6.84 -8.58
N VAL A 262 -4.40 5.62 -8.91
CA VAL A 262 -5.08 4.80 -9.92
C VAL A 262 -6.23 4.04 -9.27
N THR A 263 -7.46 4.52 -9.47
CA THR A 263 -8.68 3.89 -8.95
C THR A 263 -9.35 3.01 -10.00
N THR A 264 -9.78 1.82 -9.60
CA THR A 264 -10.59 0.89 -10.42
C THR A 264 -11.69 0.28 -9.57
N LYS A 265 -12.78 -0.19 -10.23
CA LYS A 265 -13.92 -0.80 -9.54
C LYS A 265 -13.53 -2.06 -8.76
N ASP A 266 -12.58 -2.83 -9.28
CA ASP A 266 -12.09 -4.08 -8.69
C ASP A 266 -10.61 -4.35 -9.05
N TYR A 267 -10.01 -5.33 -8.39
CA TYR A 267 -8.59 -5.71 -8.55
C TYR A 267 -8.28 -6.37 -9.90
N ASP A 268 -9.21 -7.16 -10.45
CA ASP A 268 -9.00 -7.86 -11.71
C ASP A 268 -8.96 -6.86 -12.87
N SER A 269 -9.87 -5.87 -12.84
CA SER A 269 -9.85 -4.70 -13.72
C SER A 269 -8.51 -3.95 -13.64
N LEU A 270 -7.96 -3.73 -12.44
CA LEU A 270 -6.65 -3.10 -12.27
C LEU A 270 -5.52 -3.90 -12.94
N MET A 271 -5.50 -5.22 -12.71
CA MET A 271 -4.47 -6.11 -13.30
C MET A 271 -4.55 -6.12 -14.82
N LEU A 272 -5.77 -6.05 -15.35
CA LEU A 272 -6.04 -6.05 -16.77
C LEU A 272 -5.66 -4.73 -17.44
N ILE A 273 -6.00 -3.59 -16.82
CA ILE A 273 -5.55 -2.25 -17.23
C ILE A 273 -4.01 -2.20 -17.26
N GLN A 274 -3.35 -2.72 -16.22
CA GLN A 274 -1.90 -2.79 -16.18
C GLN A 274 -1.32 -3.72 -17.26
N ALA A 275 -2.01 -4.81 -17.62
CA ALA A 275 -1.61 -5.71 -18.70
C ALA A 275 -1.75 -5.03 -20.07
N ALA A 276 -2.87 -4.36 -20.33
CA ALA A 276 -3.10 -3.61 -21.56
C ALA A 276 -2.04 -2.51 -21.75
N ARG A 277 -1.73 -1.74 -20.69
CA ARG A 277 -0.67 -0.72 -20.72
C ARG A 277 0.72 -1.33 -21.01
N ARG A 278 1.04 -2.50 -20.44
CA ARG A 278 2.31 -3.20 -20.72
C ARG A 278 2.41 -3.64 -22.18
N LEU A 279 1.31 -4.11 -22.75
CA LEU A 279 1.21 -4.53 -24.15
C LEU A 279 1.26 -3.35 -25.13
N TYR A 280 0.69 -2.21 -24.74
CA TYR A 280 0.73 -0.96 -25.51
C TYR A 280 2.15 -0.38 -25.65
N ARG A 281 3.08 -0.66 -24.72
CA ARG A 281 4.45 -0.16 -24.82
C ARG A 281 5.23 -0.89 -25.93
N PRO A 282 5.77 -0.19 -26.95
CA PRO A 282 6.66 -0.78 -27.94
C PRO A 282 7.90 -1.41 -27.31
N ILE A 283 8.45 -2.43 -27.95
CA ILE A 283 9.53 -3.25 -27.36
C ILE A 283 10.85 -2.50 -27.23
N HIS A 284 11.15 -1.60 -28.17
CA HIS A 284 12.39 -0.82 -28.19
C HIS A 284 12.34 0.41 -27.27
N MET A 285 11.20 0.68 -26.63
CA MET A 285 11.01 1.88 -25.82
C MET A 285 11.01 1.53 -24.32
N LYS A 286 11.90 2.18 -23.57
CA LYS A 286 11.84 2.21 -22.10
C LYS A 286 11.15 3.51 -21.70
N LEU A 287 10.01 3.39 -21.04
CA LEU A 287 9.29 4.53 -20.46
C LEU A 287 9.86 4.86 -19.09
N THR A 288 9.96 6.14 -18.78
CA THR A 288 10.24 6.62 -17.43
C THR A 288 9.12 6.21 -16.46
N ILE A 289 9.37 6.33 -15.16
CA ILE A 289 8.37 6.02 -14.13
C ILE A 289 7.15 6.94 -14.29
N ASP A 290 7.39 8.23 -14.54
CA ASP A 290 6.33 9.24 -14.68
C ASP A 290 5.47 8.98 -15.91
N GLU A 291 6.08 8.70 -17.07
CA GLU A 291 5.35 8.30 -18.29
C GLU A 291 4.55 7.02 -18.08
N THR A 292 5.13 6.05 -17.37
CA THR A 292 4.46 4.77 -17.05
C THR A 292 3.22 5.01 -16.19
N MET A 293 3.31 5.87 -15.18
CA MET A 293 2.18 6.19 -14.32
C MET A 293 1.14 7.04 -15.03
N TYR A 294 1.56 8.03 -15.82
CA TYR A 294 0.67 8.81 -16.67
C TYR A 294 -0.17 7.92 -17.59
N LEU A 295 0.47 6.98 -18.31
CA LEU A 295 -0.25 6.01 -19.15
C LEU A 295 -1.16 5.12 -18.30
N ASN A 296 -0.73 4.69 -17.12
CA ASN A 296 -1.56 3.86 -16.25
C ASN A 296 -2.85 4.58 -15.82
N ARG A 297 -2.78 5.88 -15.52
CA ARG A 297 -3.94 6.72 -15.20
C ARG A 297 -4.86 6.88 -16.41
N ARG A 298 -4.31 7.19 -17.59
CA ARG A 298 -5.11 7.35 -18.83
C ARG A 298 -5.78 6.05 -19.25
N PHE A 299 -5.10 4.91 -19.14
CA PHE A 299 -5.72 3.61 -19.35
C PHE A 299 -6.82 3.37 -18.31
N ALA A 300 -6.58 3.60 -17.02
CA ALA A 300 -7.64 3.44 -16.02
C ALA A 300 -8.85 4.34 -16.30
N GLU A 301 -8.64 5.58 -16.72
CA GLU A 301 -9.70 6.51 -17.10
C GLU A 301 -10.51 6.00 -18.31
N ILE A 302 -9.84 5.58 -19.38
CA ILE A 302 -10.51 5.03 -20.58
C ILE A 302 -11.33 3.79 -20.22
N PHE A 303 -10.71 2.82 -19.54
CA PHE A 303 -11.35 1.53 -19.25
C PHE A 303 -12.48 1.67 -18.21
N ASN A 304 -12.43 2.68 -17.33
CA ASN A 304 -13.52 2.96 -16.40
C ASN A 304 -14.67 3.75 -17.06
N LYS A 305 -14.37 4.79 -17.83
CA LYS A 305 -15.37 5.70 -18.44
C LYS A 305 -16.06 5.09 -19.65
N TYR A 306 -15.31 4.34 -20.45
CA TYR A 306 -15.78 3.67 -21.67
C TYR A 306 -15.84 2.16 -21.52
N ALA A 307 -16.09 1.67 -20.30
CA ALA A 307 -16.21 0.24 -19.99
C ALA A 307 -17.25 -0.47 -20.86
N ASP A 308 -18.28 0.25 -21.31
CA ASP A 308 -19.36 -0.29 -22.14
C ASP A 308 -19.10 -0.23 -23.65
N ASP A 309 -18.04 0.46 -24.09
CA ASP A 309 -17.68 0.56 -25.51
C ASP A 309 -17.27 -0.82 -26.04
N PRO A 310 -17.80 -1.27 -27.21
CA PRO A 310 -17.48 -2.58 -27.77
C PRO A 310 -15.99 -2.84 -27.96
N LEU A 311 -15.22 -1.83 -28.39
CA LEU A 311 -13.77 -1.98 -28.62
C LEU A 311 -13.03 -2.19 -27.30
N VAL A 312 -13.45 -1.49 -26.25
CA VAL A 312 -12.86 -1.64 -24.91
C VAL A 312 -13.20 -3.02 -24.35
N LYS A 313 -14.45 -3.49 -24.48
CA LYS A 313 -14.86 -4.83 -24.03
C LYS A 313 -14.07 -5.95 -24.72
N GLU A 314 -13.90 -5.87 -26.03
CA GLU A 314 -13.14 -6.86 -26.82
C GLU A 314 -11.67 -6.94 -26.37
N VAL A 315 -11.00 -5.78 -26.24
CA VAL A 315 -9.62 -5.72 -25.74
C VAL A 315 -9.51 -6.30 -24.33
N VAL A 316 -10.47 -6.01 -23.45
CA VAL A 316 -10.50 -6.58 -22.10
C VAL A 316 -10.55 -8.11 -22.15
N GLU A 317 -11.47 -8.67 -22.92
CA GLU A 317 -11.62 -10.12 -23.04
C GLU A 317 -10.36 -10.79 -23.63
N HIS A 318 -9.77 -10.20 -24.66
CA HIS A 318 -8.54 -10.71 -25.29
C HIS A 318 -7.32 -10.60 -24.38
N VAL A 319 -7.15 -9.50 -23.63
CA VAL A 319 -6.10 -9.36 -22.61
C VAL A 319 -6.27 -10.41 -21.49
N ALA A 320 -7.51 -10.66 -21.06
CA ALA A 320 -7.79 -11.70 -20.07
C ALA A 320 -7.44 -13.10 -20.60
N ALA A 321 -7.80 -13.41 -21.85
CA ALA A 321 -7.46 -14.67 -22.51
C ALA A 321 -5.93 -14.84 -22.66
N TYR A 322 -5.23 -13.79 -23.05
CA TYR A 322 -3.78 -13.77 -23.14
C TYR A 322 -3.11 -14.01 -21.78
N ASN A 323 -3.59 -13.39 -20.71
CA ASN A 323 -3.07 -13.64 -19.36
C ASN A 323 -3.29 -15.08 -18.90
N ARG A 324 -4.42 -15.72 -19.26
CA ARG A 324 -4.65 -17.15 -19.02
C ARG A 324 -3.65 -18.02 -19.79
N LEU A 325 -3.33 -17.66 -21.03
CA LEU A 325 -2.33 -18.33 -21.85
C LEU A 325 -0.92 -18.19 -21.23
N LEU A 326 -0.52 -16.99 -20.83
CA LEU A 326 0.76 -16.79 -20.13
C LEU A 326 0.87 -17.64 -18.86
N LYS A 327 -0.22 -17.73 -18.10
CA LYS A 327 -0.30 -18.56 -16.89
C LYS A 327 -0.16 -20.06 -17.20
N SER A 328 -0.73 -20.57 -18.30
CA SER A 328 -0.58 -21.99 -18.68
C SER A 328 0.86 -22.31 -19.12
N TYR A 329 1.53 -21.38 -19.81
CA TYR A 329 2.96 -21.51 -20.13
C TYR A 329 3.86 -21.27 -18.90
N GLY A 330 3.36 -20.60 -17.87
CA GLY A 330 4.09 -20.29 -16.63
C GLY A 330 5.11 -19.17 -16.79
N ILE A 331 4.89 -18.24 -17.73
CA ILE A 331 5.78 -17.10 -18.01
C ILE A 331 5.03 -15.77 -17.92
N GLN A 332 5.76 -14.67 -17.78
CA GLN A 332 5.22 -13.31 -17.77
C GLN A 332 5.34 -12.65 -19.14
N ASP A 333 4.54 -11.61 -19.41
CA ASP A 333 4.53 -10.89 -20.70
C ASP A 333 5.94 -10.44 -21.15
N HIS A 334 6.72 -9.84 -20.25
CA HIS A 334 8.07 -9.38 -20.57
C HIS A 334 9.02 -10.52 -20.99
N GLN A 335 8.73 -11.76 -20.56
CA GLN A 335 9.51 -12.95 -20.89
C GLN A 335 9.11 -13.56 -22.24
N VAL A 336 8.02 -13.11 -22.87
CA VAL A 336 7.57 -13.67 -24.15
C VAL A 336 8.57 -13.36 -25.25
N MET A 337 9.14 -12.16 -25.24
CA MET A 337 10.15 -11.76 -26.22
C MET A 337 11.50 -12.45 -26.01
N THR A 338 11.82 -12.84 -24.77
CA THR A 338 13.01 -13.62 -24.45
C THR A 338 12.86 -15.10 -24.86
N THR A 339 11.71 -15.52 -25.39
CA THR A 339 11.56 -16.85 -25.99
C THR A 339 12.01 -16.95 -27.45
N SER A 340 12.50 -15.85 -28.02
CA SER A 340 12.86 -15.77 -29.45
C SER A 340 14.22 -16.37 -29.80
N PHE A 341 15.01 -16.80 -28.81
CA PHE A 341 16.35 -17.34 -29.02
C PHE A 341 16.34 -18.63 -29.84
N GLY A 342 17.37 -18.82 -30.67
CA GLY A 342 17.62 -20.08 -31.35
C GLY A 342 17.89 -21.18 -30.33
N ARG A 343 17.34 -22.38 -30.57
CA ARG A 343 17.39 -23.53 -29.64
C ARG A 343 18.79 -23.80 -29.05
N ARG A 344 19.86 -23.64 -29.84
CA ARG A 344 21.25 -23.84 -29.40
C ARG A 344 21.72 -22.77 -28.39
N VAL A 345 21.44 -21.50 -28.68
CA VAL A 345 21.77 -20.38 -27.78
C VAL A 345 20.97 -20.48 -26.49
N ALA A 346 19.67 -20.80 -26.61
CA ALA A 346 18.79 -21.02 -25.48
C ALA A 346 19.28 -22.19 -24.59
N ALA A 347 19.73 -23.29 -25.19
CA ALA A 347 20.25 -24.45 -24.44
C ALA A 347 21.53 -24.12 -23.67
N GLY A 348 22.46 -23.38 -24.29
CA GLY A 348 23.67 -22.91 -23.60
C GLY A 348 23.37 -21.97 -22.43
N LYS A 349 22.50 -20.97 -22.64
CA LYS A 349 22.05 -20.06 -21.56
C LYS A 349 21.31 -20.82 -20.45
N PHE A 350 20.47 -21.78 -20.81
CA PHE A 350 19.76 -22.62 -19.83
C PHE A 350 20.74 -23.41 -18.96
N ALA A 351 21.72 -24.08 -19.55
CA ALA A 351 22.74 -24.84 -18.81
C ALA A 351 23.55 -23.93 -17.87
N LEU A 352 23.95 -22.74 -18.33
CA LEU A 352 24.67 -21.76 -17.52
C LEU A 352 23.83 -21.28 -16.33
N ARG A 353 22.58 -20.88 -16.55
CA ARG A 353 21.68 -20.43 -15.47
C ARG A 353 21.37 -21.54 -14.46
N VAL A 354 21.27 -22.80 -14.90
CA VAL A 354 21.14 -23.95 -14.00
C VAL A 354 22.40 -24.12 -13.14
N GLY A 355 23.60 -23.99 -13.74
CA GLY A 355 24.87 -24.02 -13.01
C GLY A 355 24.97 -22.91 -11.97
N GLU A 356 24.65 -21.67 -12.33
CA GLU A 356 24.57 -20.53 -11.41
C GLU A 356 23.58 -20.80 -10.26
N ALA A 357 22.42 -21.39 -10.55
CA ALA A 357 21.40 -21.68 -9.53
C ALA A 357 21.89 -22.72 -8.52
N ILE A 358 22.60 -23.75 -8.99
CA ILE A 358 23.21 -24.76 -8.13
C ILE A 358 24.27 -24.13 -7.24
N LEU A 359 25.16 -23.30 -7.80
CA LEU A 359 26.20 -22.61 -7.04
C LEU A 359 25.59 -21.70 -5.97
N LEU A 360 24.63 -20.85 -6.37
CA LEU A 360 23.94 -19.92 -5.49
C LEU A 360 23.23 -20.67 -4.35
N PHE A 361 22.54 -21.76 -4.67
CA PHE A 361 21.87 -22.60 -3.67
C PHE A 361 22.87 -23.23 -2.70
N ALA A 362 24.00 -23.76 -3.18
CA ALA A 362 25.02 -24.38 -2.34
C ALA A 362 25.59 -23.40 -1.31
N PHE A 363 25.86 -22.14 -1.69
CA PHE A 363 26.35 -21.11 -0.76
C PHE A 363 25.25 -20.52 0.14
N ALA A 364 24.02 -20.41 -0.36
CA ALA A 364 22.90 -19.84 0.40
C ALA A 364 22.26 -20.83 1.37
N ALA A 365 22.34 -22.14 1.11
CA ALA A 365 21.65 -23.17 1.89
C ALA A 365 22.01 -23.16 3.39
N PRO A 366 23.29 -23.04 3.82
CA PRO A 366 23.62 -22.97 5.25
C PRO A 366 22.98 -21.76 5.93
N GLY A 367 23.03 -20.59 5.29
CA GLY A 367 22.39 -19.38 5.81
C GLY A 367 20.87 -19.51 5.83
N ALA A 368 20.26 -20.06 4.77
CA ALA A 368 18.82 -20.30 4.72
C ALA A 368 18.35 -21.27 5.80
N LEU A 369 19.13 -22.31 6.10
CA LEU A 369 18.84 -23.27 7.16
C LEU A 369 18.89 -22.61 8.55
N LEU A 370 19.92 -21.79 8.81
CA LEU A 370 20.05 -21.04 10.05
C LEU A 370 18.89 -20.05 10.25
N HIS A 371 18.39 -19.43 9.17
CA HIS A 371 17.31 -18.43 9.27
C HIS A 371 15.91 -19.02 9.05
N ALA A 372 15.79 -20.31 8.76
CA ALA A 372 14.51 -20.97 8.51
C ALA A 372 13.51 -20.79 9.67
N PRO A 373 13.90 -20.90 10.96
CA PRO A 373 12.95 -20.68 12.06
C PRO A 373 12.39 -19.25 12.08
N ILE A 374 13.20 -18.24 11.75
CA ILE A 374 12.75 -16.85 11.65
C ILE A 374 11.69 -16.74 10.54
N ALA A 375 11.98 -17.27 9.35
CA ALA A 375 11.07 -17.21 8.21
C ALA A 375 9.74 -17.94 8.48
N LEU A 376 9.79 -19.14 9.08
CA LEU A 376 8.62 -19.95 9.40
C LEU A 376 7.75 -19.31 10.49
N LEU A 377 8.36 -18.80 11.56
CA LEU A 377 7.64 -18.12 12.64
C LEU A 377 7.04 -16.79 12.16
N ALA A 378 7.80 -15.99 11.41
CA ALA A 378 7.31 -14.75 10.82
C ALA A 378 6.11 -15.02 9.90
N LYS A 379 6.19 -16.04 9.05
CA LYS A 379 5.06 -16.46 8.20
C LYS A 379 3.85 -16.85 9.04
N LYS A 380 3.99 -17.81 9.96
CA LYS A 380 2.90 -18.32 10.79
C LYS A 380 2.21 -17.23 11.62
N ILE A 381 2.99 -16.39 12.31
CA ILE A 381 2.44 -15.32 13.17
C ILE A 381 1.79 -14.23 12.31
N SER A 382 2.42 -13.84 11.20
CA SER A 382 1.83 -12.82 10.30
C SER A 382 0.51 -13.27 9.69
N GLU A 383 0.36 -14.55 9.31
CA GLU A 383 -0.88 -15.12 8.80
C GLU A 383 -1.97 -15.19 9.89
N GLN A 384 -1.61 -15.61 11.11
CA GLN A 384 -2.53 -15.60 12.25
C GLN A 384 -3.03 -14.19 12.58
N LYS A 385 -2.15 -13.20 12.52
CA LYS A 385 -2.48 -11.79 12.79
C LYS A 385 -3.25 -11.13 11.66
N ALA A 386 -2.98 -11.48 10.40
CA ALA A 386 -3.81 -11.07 9.27
C ALA A 386 -5.24 -11.64 9.42
N ALA A 387 -5.37 -12.92 9.76
CA ALA A 387 -6.67 -13.55 10.01
C ALA A 387 -7.40 -12.97 11.24
N GLN A 388 -6.67 -12.52 12.26
CA GLN A 388 -7.25 -11.78 13.39
C GLN A 388 -7.75 -10.40 12.95
N ALA A 389 -6.94 -9.63 12.23
CA ALA A 389 -7.29 -8.30 11.75
C ALA A 389 -8.49 -8.33 10.78
N LEU A 390 -8.60 -9.38 9.96
CA LEU A 390 -9.76 -9.59 9.08
C LEU A 390 -11.05 -9.84 9.88
N ARG A 391 -10.97 -10.59 10.98
CA ARG A 391 -12.13 -10.87 11.85
C ARG A 391 -12.59 -9.65 12.66
N GLU A 392 -11.65 -8.78 13.04
CA GLU A 392 -11.93 -7.61 13.87
C GLU A 392 -12.34 -6.37 13.07
N SER A 393 -12.08 -6.33 11.76
CA SER A 393 -12.37 -5.16 10.92
C SER A 393 -13.49 -5.42 9.94
N SER A 394 -14.49 -4.54 9.93
CA SER A 394 -15.56 -4.54 8.93
C SER A 394 -15.12 -4.00 7.55
N VAL A 395 -13.91 -3.46 7.44
CA VAL A 395 -13.46 -2.72 6.24
C VAL A 395 -12.38 -3.46 5.45
N LYS A 396 -11.66 -4.38 6.10
CA LYS A 396 -10.57 -5.17 5.49
C LYS A 396 -11.13 -6.31 4.65
N ILE A 397 -10.54 -6.54 3.48
CA ILE A 397 -10.95 -7.60 2.54
C ILE A 397 -10.02 -8.82 2.67
N GLU A 398 -8.70 -8.62 2.71
CA GLU A 398 -7.73 -9.73 2.79
C GLU A 398 -6.76 -9.60 3.98
N GLY A 399 -6.65 -8.41 4.60
CA GLY A 399 -5.76 -8.19 5.74
C GLY A 399 -4.28 -8.26 5.38
N ARG A 400 -3.95 -8.02 4.10
CA ARG A 400 -2.56 -8.08 3.61
C ARG A 400 -1.72 -6.92 4.11
N ASP A 401 -2.37 -5.82 4.47
CA ASP A 401 -1.77 -4.60 5.02
C ASP A 401 -0.89 -4.84 6.27
N VAL A 402 -1.26 -5.79 7.13
CA VAL A 402 -0.52 -6.06 8.38
C VAL A 402 0.57 -7.12 8.26
N ILE A 403 0.62 -7.86 7.13
CA ILE A 403 1.54 -8.99 6.97
C ILE A 403 2.99 -8.54 7.03
N ALA A 404 3.34 -7.46 6.31
CA ALA A 404 4.70 -6.95 6.28
C ALA A 404 5.15 -6.48 7.67
N THR A 405 4.30 -5.72 8.36
CA THR A 405 4.56 -5.21 9.72
C THR A 405 4.84 -6.35 10.70
N TRP A 406 3.99 -7.38 10.72
CA TRP A 406 4.18 -8.50 11.63
C TRP A 406 5.42 -9.34 11.30
N LYS A 407 5.77 -9.48 10.01
CA LYS A 407 7.03 -10.16 9.66
C LYS A 407 8.25 -9.39 10.18
N VAL A 408 8.28 -8.06 10.06
CA VAL A 408 9.36 -7.22 10.63
C VAL A 408 9.42 -7.37 12.16
N LEU A 409 8.29 -7.19 12.85
CA LEU A 409 8.25 -7.24 14.32
C LEU A 409 8.70 -8.60 14.86
N VAL A 410 8.22 -9.69 14.24
CA VAL A 410 8.65 -11.05 14.62
C VAL A 410 10.14 -11.24 14.36
N SER A 411 10.65 -10.82 13.21
CA SER A 411 12.09 -10.90 12.90
C SER A 411 12.96 -10.10 13.87
N CYS A 412 12.52 -8.92 14.30
CA CYS A 412 13.24 -8.10 15.29
C CYS A 412 13.41 -8.78 16.65
N VAL A 413 12.46 -9.64 17.04
CA VAL A 413 12.51 -10.36 18.33
C VAL A 413 13.19 -11.73 18.17
N VAL A 414 12.81 -12.49 17.14
CA VAL A 414 13.28 -13.88 16.96
C VAL A 414 14.74 -13.92 16.53
N ALA A 415 15.21 -12.99 15.68
CA ALA A 415 16.59 -13.05 15.19
C ALA A 415 17.65 -12.89 16.31
N PRO A 416 17.56 -11.90 17.22
CA PRO A 416 18.50 -11.79 18.35
C PRO A 416 18.47 -13.02 19.27
N LEU A 417 17.28 -13.54 19.59
CA LEU A 417 17.12 -14.73 20.44
C LEU A 417 17.77 -15.97 19.81
N LEU A 418 17.60 -16.14 18.51
CA LEU A 418 18.12 -17.27 17.76
C LEU A 418 19.64 -17.21 17.60
N TYR A 419 20.20 -16.03 17.30
CA TYR A 419 21.66 -15.86 17.31
C TYR A 419 22.26 -16.06 18.70
N PHE A 420 21.60 -15.59 19.75
CA PHE A 420 22.04 -15.85 21.13
C PHE A 420 22.07 -17.36 21.41
N LEU A 421 20.98 -18.07 21.08
CA LEU A 421 20.91 -19.52 21.23
C LEU A 421 22.03 -20.25 20.46
N TYR A 422 22.27 -19.88 19.19
CA TYR A 422 23.34 -20.47 18.39
C TYR A 422 24.72 -20.19 18.97
N SER A 423 24.94 -19.00 19.50
CA SER A 423 26.19 -18.62 20.16
C SER A 423 26.43 -19.45 21.41
N VAL A 424 25.41 -19.67 22.24
CA VAL A 424 25.49 -20.51 23.43
C VAL A 424 25.82 -21.95 23.05
N ILE A 425 25.10 -22.53 22.07
CA ILE A 425 25.34 -23.90 21.59
C ILE A 425 26.78 -24.04 21.07
N PHE A 426 27.23 -23.10 20.24
CA PHE A 426 28.57 -23.12 19.67
C PHE A 426 29.66 -22.96 20.75
N PHE A 427 29.48 -22.03 21.69
CA PHE A 427 30.39 -21.83 22.81
C PHE A 427 30.49 -23.08 23.67
N THR A 428 29.36 -23.68 24.07
CA THR A 428 29.32 -24.92 24.86
C THR A 428 29.98 -26.08 24.12
N TYR A 429 29.74 -26.21 22.81
CA TYR A 429 30.40 -27.21 21.98
C TYR A 429 31.93 -27.06 22.00
N LEU A 430 32.45 -25.83 21.84
CA LEU A 430 33.89 -25.58 21.87
C LEU A 430 34.51 -25.91 23.24
N VAL A 431 33.83 -25.54 24.33
CA VAL A 431 34.28 -25.82 25.70
C VAL A 431 34.39 -27.34 25.94
N ILE A 432 33.46 -28.13 25.43
CA ILE A 432 33.42 -29.58 25.66
C ILE A 432 34.42 -30.33 24.76
N THR A 433 34.62 -29.91 23.52
CA THR A 433 35.27 -30.74 22.48
C THR A 433 36.67 -30.29 22.06
N SER A 434 37.00 -29.00 22.21
CA SER A 434 38.13 -28.41 21.47
C SER A 434 39.42 -28.28 22.27
N GLY A 435 39.40 -28.54 23.58
CA GLY A 435 40.53 -28.28 24.49
C GLY A 435 40.93 -26.80 24.59
N PHE A 436 40.09 -25.90 24.07
CA PHE A 436 40.34 -24.46 24.06
C PHE A 436 40.20 -23.84 25.44
N THR A 437 41.00 -22.80 25.71
CA THR A 437 40.79 -21.96 26.89
C THR A 437 39.48 -21.17 26.78
N LEU A 438 38.88 -20.77 27.90
CA LEU A 438 37.64 -19.99 27.92
C LEU A 438 37.74 -18.71 27.06
N ARG A 439 38.90 -18.06 27.02
CA ARG A 439 39.14 -16.87 26.18
C ARG A 439 39.10 -17.20 24.69
N GLN A 440 39.67 -18.34 24.27
CA GLN A 440 39.62 -18.79 22.88
C GLN A 440 38.21 -19.21 22.48
N CYS A 441 37.46 -19.90 23.33
CA CYS A 441 36.04 -20.22 23.09
C CYS A 441 35.22 -18.93 22.89
N PHE A 442 35.43 -17.92 23.74
CA PHE A 442 34.73 -16.64 23.64
C PHE A 442 35.07 -15.91 22.33
N LEU A 443 36.35 -15.80 21.98
CA LEU A 443 36.79 -15.14 20.76
C LEU A 443 36.26 -15.86 19.50
N SER A 444 36.33 -17.18 19.46
CA SER A 444 35.78 -17.99 18.36
C SER A 444 34.27 -17.85 18.26
N THR A 445 33.56 -17.73 19.39
CA THR A 445 32.10 -17.49 19.39
C THR A 445 31.76 -16.10 18.85
N LEU A 446 32.56 -15.08 19.16
CA LEU A 446 32.38 -13.75 18.58
C LEU A 446 32.57 -13.78 17.05
N VAL A 447 33.61 -14.48 16.57
CA VAL A 447 33.83 -14.69 15.13
C VAL A 447 32.65 -15.44 14.50
N PHE A 448 32.16 -16.50 15.16
CA PHE A 448 31.00 -17.25 14.70
C PHE A 448 29.76 -16.37 14.55
N VAL A 449 29.46 -15.48 15.50
CA VAL A 449 28.33 -14.54 15.39
C VAL A 449 28.48 -13.65 14.17
N VAL A 450 29.66 -13.06 13.97
CA VAL A 450 29.92 -12.21 12.80
C VAL A 450 29.74 -12.99 11.49
N VAL A 451 30.30 -14.19 11.41
CA VAL A 451 30.16 -15.07 10.24
C VAL A 451 28.70 -15.47 10.01
N ALA A 452 27.95 -15.83 11.06
CA ALA A 452 26.54 -16.19 10.95
C ALA A 452 25.68 -15.04 10.42
N VAL A 453 25.98 -13.80 10.82
CA VAL A 453 25.32 -12.60 10.28
C VAL A 453 25.67 -12.40 8.81
N ILE A 454 26.96 -12.53 8.42
CA ILE A 454 27.39 -12.42 7.02
C ILE A 454 26.69 -13.47 6.14
N PHE A 455 26.66 -14.73 6.57
CA PHE A 455 25.96 -15.80 5.86
C PHE A 455 24.44 -15.59 5.81
N GLY A 456 23.86 -14.97 6.84
CA GLY A 456 22.45 -14.55 6.82
C GLY A 456 22.17 -13.50 5.76
N ILE A 457 23.00 -12.46 5.69
CA ILE A 457 22.91 -11.42 4.66
C ILE A 457 23.11 -12.03 3.27
N ALA A 458 24.10 -12.92 3.11
CA ALA A 458 24.35 -13.61 1.85
C ALA A 458 23.17 -14.48 1.42
N ALA A 459 22.57 -15.25 2.34
CA ALA A 459 21.38 -16.05 2.04
C ALA A 459 20.16 -15.18 1.68
N MET A 460 19.99 -14.03 2.35
CA MET A 460 18.96 -13.05 1.97
C MET A 460 19.20 -12.51 0.55
N ARG A 461 20.41 -12.06 0.23
CA ARG A 461 20.77 -11.57 -1.11
C ARG A 461 20.62 -12.66 -2.18
N ALA A 462 21.03 -13.88 -1.86
CA ALA A 462 20.83 -15.03 -2.73
C ALA A 462 19.35 -15.35 -2.93
N SER A 463 18.49 -15.13 -1.95
CA SER A 463 17.04 -15.27 -2.13
C SER A 463 16.46 -14.20 -3.04
N GLU A 464 17.00 -12.98 -3.05
CA GLU A 464 16.59 -11.90 -3.95
C GLU A 464 16.99 -12.22 -5.40
N VAL A 465 18.27 -12.48 -5.64
CA VAL A 465 18.82 -12.79 -6.97
C VAL A 465 18.32 -14.14 -7.49
N GLY A 466 18.25 -15.14 -6.61
CA GLY A 466 17.87 -16.51 -6.94
C GLY A 466 16.43 -16.61 -7.43
N VAL A 467 15.53 -15.73 -6.97
CA VAL A 467 14.16 -15.68 -7.47
C VAL A 467 14.12 -15.29 -8.94
N ASP A 468 14.93 -14.32 -9.36
CA ASP A 468 14.96 -13.90 -10.77
C ASP A 468 15.69 -14.91 -11.65
N LEU A 469 16.74 -15.54 -11.11
CA LEU A 469 17.41 -16.67 -11.74
C LEU A 469 16.45 -17.83 -12.01
N ILE A 470 15.67 -18.26 -11.00
CA ILE A 470 14.66 -19.32 -11.15
C ILE A 470 13.59 -18.92 -12.16
N LYS A 471 13.11 -17.66 -12.13
CA LYS A 471 12.13 -17.15 -13.10
C LYS A 471 12.66 -17.17 -14.54
N SER A 472 13.97 -17.03 -14.76
CA SER A 472 14.59 -17.06 -16.10
C SER A 472 14.66 -18.46 -16.71
N LEU A 473 14.62 -19.53 -15.89
CA LEU A 473 14.74 -20.91 -16.37
C LEU A 473 13.55 -21.33 -17.23
N ARG A 474 12.33 -20.92 -16.87
CA ARG A 474 11.09 -21.28 -17.59
C ARG A 474 11.07 -20.77 -19.04
N PRO A 475 11.30 -19.47 -19.34
CA PRO A 475 11.32 -18.99 -20.72
C PRO A 475 12.47 -19.60 -21.53
N LEU A 476 13.64 -19.86 -20.92
CA LEU A 476 14.74 -20.57 -21.60
C LEU A 476 14.36 -22.02 -21.93
N TYR A 477 13.73 -22.74 -21.00
CA TYR A 477 13.18 -24.08 -21.25
C TYR A 477 12.19 -24.07 -22.42
N LEU A 478 11.24 -23.12 -22.43
CA LEU A 478 10.29 -22.98 -23.53
C LEU A 478 10.98 -22.69 -24.87
N SER A 479 12.04 -21.87 -24.87
CA SER A 479 12.81 -21.56 -26.09
C SER A 479 13.53 -22.78 -26.67
N VAL A 480 13.92 -23.73 -25.82
CA VAL A 480 14.58 -24.97 -26.24
C VAL A 480 13.57 -26.01 -26.70
N PHE A 481 12.49 -26.19 -25.94
CA PHE A 481 11.62 -27.36 -26.04
C PHE A 481 10.20 -27.09 -26.57
N ALA A 482 9.74 -25.84 -26.62
CA ALA A 482 8.38 -25.49 -27.06
C ALA A 482 8.37 -24.60 -28.32
N ASP A 483 7.24 -24.60 -29.02
CA ASP A 483 6.98 -23.59 -30.06
C ASP A 483 6.31 -22.37 -29.44
N THR A 484 7.05 -21.26 -29.39
CA THR A 484 6.62 -19.99 -28.80
C THR A 484 6.19 -18.96 -29.84
N ASP A 485 6.15 -19.33 -31.13
CA ASP A 485 5.79 -18.43 -32.22
C ASP A 485 4.33 -17.98 -32.12
N ASN A 486 3.43 -18.90 -31.75
CA ASN A 486 2.02 -18.58 -31.53
C ASN A 486 1.86 -17.52 -30.42
N LEU A 487 2.59 -17.65 -29.31
CA LEU A 487 2.49 -16.72 -28.19
C LEU A 487 2.97 -15.31 -28.55
N ARG A 488 4.03 -15.21 -29.37
CA ARG A 488 4.53 -13.93 -29.88
C ARG A 488 3.56 -13.29 -30.87
N ARG A 489 2.93 -14.08 -31.73
CA ARG A 489 1.91 -13.60 -32.67
C ARG A 489 0.68 -13.05 -31.95
N VAL A 490 0.14 -13.80 -30.98
CA VAL A 490 -0.98 -13.35 -30.15
C VAL A 490 -0.64 -12.05 -29.42
N ARG A 491 0.56 -11.95 -28.84
CA ARG A 491 1.02 -10.71 -28.19
C ARG A 491 1.07 -9.53 -29.16
N ALA A 492 1.59 -9.73 -30.37
CA ALA A 492 1.71 -8.67 -31.38
C ALA A 492 0.34 -8.20 -31.89
N GLN A 493 -0.57 -9.14 -32.17
CA GLN A 493 -1.95 -8.85 -32.55
C GLN A 493 -2.65 -8.03 -31.47
N LEU A 494 -2.53 -8.44 -30.21
CA LEU A 494 -3.15 -7.75 -29.09
C LEU A 494 -2.55 -6.35 -28.86
N ALA A 495 -1.25 -6.16 -29.06
CA ALA A 495 -0.62 -4.83 -29.00
C ALA A 495 -1.17 -3.90 -30.09
N ALA A 496 -1.37 -4.40 -31.31
CA ALA A 496 -1.98 -3.64 -32.41
C ALA A 496 -3.45 -3.30 -32.14
N GLU A 497 -4.23 -4.26 -31.59
CA GLU A 497 -5.63 -4.07 -31.21
C GLU A 497 -5.80 -3.02 -30.11
N ILE A 498 -4.92 -3.06 -29.09
CA ILE A 498 -4.88 -2.02 -28.04
C ILE A 498 -4.52 -0.68 -28.66
N ASN A 499 -3.52 -0.61 -29.54
CA ASN A 499 -3.15 0.65 -30.19
C ASN A 499 -4.31 1.24 -31.01
N ASN A 500 -5.03 0.41 -31.76
CA ASN A 500 -6.21 0.82 -32.52
C ASN A 500 -7.30 1.36 -31.58
N THR A 501 -7.63 0.60 -30.53
CA THR A 501 -8.63 0.99 -29.53
C THR A 501 -8.30 2.32 -28.87
N ILE A 502 -7.04 2.53 -28.48
CA ILE A 502 -6.59 3.80 -27.89
C ILE A 502 -6.63 4.94 -28.91
N SER A 503 -6.33 4.68 -30.19
CA SER A 503 -6.39 5.69 -31.24
C SER A 503 -7.83 6.12 -31.56
N VAL A 504 -8.82 5.25 -31.37
CA VAL A 504 -10.24 5.53 -31.62
C VAL A 504 -10.95 6.12 -30.39
N VAL A 505 -10.71 5.56 -29.21
CA VAL A 505 -11.41 5.91 -27.97
C VAL A 505 -10.67 7.01 -27.20
N GLY A 506 -9.33 7.01 -27.24
CA GLY A 506 -8.49 7.98 -26.53
C GLY A 506 -8.80 9.45 -26.83
N PRO A 507 -9.01 9.85 -28.10
CA PRO A 507 -9.37 11.23 -28.43
C PRO A 507 -10.64 11.74 -27.76
N ARG A 508 -11.58 10.85 -27.40
CA ARG A 508 -12.83 11.20 -26.72
C ARG A 508 -12.62 11.68 -25.28
N LEU A 509 -11.41 11.54 -24.72
CA LEU A 509 -11.03 12.13 -23.44
C LEU A 509 -10.57 13.58 -23.55
N TYR A 510 -10.27 14.05 -24.76
CA TYR A 510 -9.72 15.37 -25.01
C TYR A 510 -10.74 16.26 -25.74
N PRO A 511 -10.65 17.59 -25.58
CA PRO A 511 -11.45 18.55 -26.36
C PRO A 511 -11.28 18.40 -27.87
N SER A 512 -10.09 18.01 -28.35
CA SER A 512 -9.80 17.83 -29.77
C SER A 512 -8.81 16.68 -30.03
N GLN A 513 -8.82 16.16 -31.26
CA GLN A 513 -7.87 15.15 -31.73
C GLN A 513 -6.42 15.65 -31.67
N GLU A 514 -6.19 16.93 -31.98
CA GLU A 514 -4.85 17.52 -32.00
C GLU A 514 -4.23 17.59 -30.59
N GLU A 515 -5.05 17.90 -29.57
CA GLU A 515 -4.60 17.87 -28.17
C GLU A 515 -4.27 16.45 -27.70
N PHE A 516 -5.07 15.47 -28.11
CA PHE A 516 -4.77 14.06 -27.86
C PHE A 516 -3.42 13.67 -28.48
N ASP A 517 -3.20 13.99 -29.76
CA ASP A 517 -1.98 13.63 -30.46
C ASP A 517 -0.74 14.32 -29.86
N LYS A 518 -0.87 15.58 -29.38
CA LYS A 518 0.19 16.29 -28.64
C LYS A 518 0.48 15.66 -27.27
N SER A 519 -0.55 15.15 -26.59
CA SER A 519 -0.41 14.49 -25.27
C SER A 519 0.17 13.07 -25.34
N ARG A 520 0.26 12.51 -26.55
CA ARG A 520 0.56 11.11 -26.77
C ARG A 520 2.06 10.83 -26.60
N ILE A 521 2.41 10.08 -25.56
CA ILE A 521 3.80 9.69 -25.25
C ILE A 521 4.36 8.75 -26.33
N ILE A 522 3.58 7.76 -26.78
CA ILE A 522 3.99 6.78 -27.79
C ILE A 522 3.30 7.11 -29.12
N ARG A 523 4.07 7.50 -30.12
CA ARG A 523 3.57 7.95 -31.43
C ARG A 523 3.32 6.76 -32.36
N GLN A 524 2.56 6.98 -33.43
CA GLN A 524 2.26 5.94 -34.42
C GLN A 524 3.53 5.41 -35.14
N GLU A 525 4.52 6.29 -35.33
CA GLU A 525 5.83 5.91 -35.88
C GLU A 525 6.57 4.90 -34.98
N ASP A 526 6.48 5.06 -33.66
CA ASP A 526 7.06 4.13 -32.69
C ASP A 526 6.36 2.76 -32.76
N PHE A 527 5.03 2.74 -32.93
CA PHE A 527 4.30 1.48 -33.14
C PHE A 527 4.77 0.74 -34.39
N ALA A 528 4.86 1.45 -35.51
CA ALA A 528 5.30 0.87 -36.78
C ALA A 528 6.74 0.33 -36.71
N LEU A 529 7.65 1.01 -36.00
CA LEU A 529 9.00 0.52 -35.76
C LEU A 529 8.99 -0.74 -34.87
N GLY A 530 8.16 -0.74 -33.82
CA GLY A 530 7.99 -1.89 -32.94
C GLY A 530 7.55 -3.15 -33.69
N GLU A 531 6.56 -3.04 -34.57
CA GLU A 531 6.08 -4.16 -35.40
C GLU A 531 7.17 -4.71 -36.32
N LYS A 532 7.92 -3.84 -36.99
CA LYS A 532 9.05 -4.24 -37.85
C LYS A 532 10.11 -5.01 -37.08
N LEU A 533 10.44 -4.58 -35.87
CA LEU A 533 11.41 -5.27 -35.01
C LEU A 533 10.91 -6.65 -34.59
N ILE A 534 9.63 -6.81 -34.25
CA ILE A 534 9.03 -8.11 -33.92
C ILE A 534 9.12 -9.06 -35.12
N GLU A 535 8.80 -8.57 -36.31
CA GLU A 535 8.86 -9.36 -37.53
C GLU A 535 10.29 -9.83 -37.83
N GLN A 536 11.28 -8.94 -37.67
CA GLN A 536 12.70 -9.28 -37.78
C GLN A 536 13.13 -10.31 -36.73
N MET A 537 12.70 -10.17 -35.47
CA MET A 537 12.99 -11.14 -34.40
C MET A 537 12.42 -12.53 -34.70
N ASN A 538 11.21 -12.60 -35.28
CA ASN A 538 10.58 -13.86 -35.66
C ASN A 538 11.29 -14.52 -36.84
N LYS A 539 11.82 -13.74 -37.79
CA LYS A 539 12.60 -14.21 -38.95
C LYS A 539 14.02 -14.65 -38.55
N ASN A 540 14.68 -13.94 -37.63
CA ASN A 540 16.09 -14.12 -37.26
C ASN A 540 16.28 -14.67 -35.83
N LYS A 541 15.67 -15.83 -35.50
CA LYS A 541 15.76 -16.45 -34.16
C LYS A 541 17.20 -16.62 -33.63
N SER A 542 18.22 -16.64 -34.50
CA SER A 542 19.64 -16.86 -34.12
C SER A 542 20.51 -15.61 -33.91
N LYS A 543 20.03 -14.39 -34.19
CA LYS A 543 20.91 -13.19 -34.29
C LYS A 543 20.65 -12.04 -33.31
N PHE A 544 19.62 -12.10 -32.46
CA PHE A 544 19.33 -10.98 -31.56
C PHE A 544 20.24 -10.96 -30.31
N PRO A 545 20.89 -9.82 -29.99
CA PRO A 545 21.61 -9.65 -28.73
C PRO A 545 20.63 -9.69 -27.54
N SER A 546 21.13 -10.09 -26.36
CA SER A 546 20.38 -10.01 -25.11
C SER A 546 20.06 -8.57 -24.77
N TRP A 547 18.79 -8.28 -24.44
CA TRP A 547 18.37 -7.01 -23.83
C TRP A 547 18.82 -6.85 -22.36
N ASP A 548 19.69 -7.74 -21.88
CA ASP A 548 20.15 -7.82 -20.49
C ASP A 548 21.53 -7.15 -20.29
N GLU A 549 22.15 -6.57 -21.32
CA GLU A 549 23.50 -5.98 -21.22
C GLU A 549 23.54 -4.52 -20.72
N ASP A 550 22.40 -3.84 -20.55
CA ASP A 550 22.35 -2.45 -20.06
C ASP A 550 21.95 -2.31 -18.58
N GLU A 551 22.11 -3.35 -17.77
CA GLU A 551 21.80 -3.28 -16.32
C GLU A 551 22.98 -2.79 -15.46
N ASN A 552 24.13 -2.40 -16.05
CA ASN A 552 25.32 -2.07 -15.28
C ASN A 552 25.96 -0.69 -15.51
N ASP A 553 25.46 0.16 -16.40
CA ASP A 553 26.00 1.52 -16.56
C ASP A 553 25.18 2.54 -15.78
N GLY A 554 25.32 2.45 -14.46
CA GLY A 554 25.23 3.63 -13.60
C GLY A 554 26.49 4.47 -13.78
N GLU A 555 26.64 5.15 -14.92
CA GLU A 555 27.66 6.18 -15.08
C GLU A 555 27.04 7.55 -15.32
N HIS A 556 27.49 8.48 -14.48
CA HIS A 556 27.13 9.88 -14.41
C HIS A 556 27.11 10.58 -15.78
N VAL A 557 25.95 11.05 -16.21
CA VAL A 557 25.90 12.18 -17.14
C VAL A 557 25.94 13.46 -16.31
N LYS A 558 27.16 13.92 -16.02
CA LYS A 558 27.42 15.36 -15.85
C LYS A 558 27.39 15.99 -17.23
N ASN A 559 26.36 16.78 -17.50
CA ASN A 559 26.44 18.17 -17.97
C ASN A 559 25.03 18.71 -18.21
#